data_AF-A0A2V9C8U9-F1
#
_entry.id   AF-A0A2V9C8U9-F1
#
_cell.length_a   1.000
_cell.length_b   1.000
_cell.length_c   1.000
_cell.angle_alpha   90.00
_cell.angle_beta   90.00
_cell.angle_gamma   90.00
#
_symmetry.space_group_name_H-M   'P 1'
#
loop_
_entity.id
_entity.type
_entity.pdbx_description
1 polymer ?
#
loop_
_entity_poly.entity_id
_entity_poly.type
_entity_poly.pdbx_seq_one_letter_code
_entity_poly.pdbx_strand_id
1 'polypeptide(L)'
;MLEPSPNVITLPVSTGSLQNYCGAPGCKAPVPPDLASEGLCVMHLTFNMEQACARLRNEINQGTASPERRAEIGGYVVGLSVMLARVASSISLPDDKKKRVLNTFLTLMILRETLDRTTLARVARARETSTQAVLG
;
A
#
# COMPACT_ATOMS: atom_id res chain seq x y z
N MET A 1 18.79 -63.44 9.93
CA MET A 1 19.81 -62.37 10.08
C MET A 1 20.14 -61.85 8.70
N LEU A 2 19.69 -60.64 8.38
CA LEU A 2 20.28 -59.77 7.37
C LEU A 2 19.67 -58.38 7.63
N GLU A 3 20.42 -57.54 8.35
CA GLU A 3 20.09 -56.16 8.67
C GLU A 3 20.15 -55.29 7.40
N PRO A 4 19.18 -54.41 7.11
CA PRO A 4 19.36 -53.37 6.10
C PRO A 4 20.09 -52.16 6.71
N SER A 5 21.16 -51.72 6.04
CA SER A 5 22.03 -50.61 6.44
C SER A 5 21.27 -49.30 6.70
N PRO A 6 21.65 -48.52 7.74
CA PRO A 6 21.11 -47.21 7.99
C PRO A 6 21.97 -46.17 7.28
N ASN A 7 21.54 -45.68 6.12
CA ASN A 7 22.08 -44.45 5.55
C ASN A 7 21.07 -43.79 4.61
N VAL A 8 19.93 -43.39 5.20
CA VAL A 8 19.21 -42.23 4.68
C VAL A 8 19.92 -41.02 5.28
N ILE A 9 20.79 -40.39 4.50
CA ILE A 9 21.25 -39.04 4.82
C ILE A 9 20.04 -38.15 4.61
N THR A 10 19.24 -37.97 5.66
CA THR A 10 18.27 -36.89 5.74
C THR A 10 19.08 -35.62 5.84
N LEU A 11 19.38 -35.00 4.69
CA LEU A 11 19.85 -33.63 4.67
C LEU A 11 18.79 -32.80 5.40
N PRO A 12 19.14 -32.02 6.44
CA PRO A 12 18.20 -31.04 6.94
C PRO A 12 17.91 -30.11 5.76
N VAL A 13 16.66 -30.08 5.29
CA VAL A 13 16.20 -28.97 4.48
C VAL A 13 16.23 -27.78 5.45
N SER A 14 17.37 -27.12 5.47
CA SER A 14 17.48 -25.80 6.06
C SER A 14 16.50 -24.96 5.27
N THR A 15 15.30 -24.76 5.80
CA THR A 15 14.49 -23.57 5.54
C THR A 15 15.27 -22.39 6.11
N GLY A 16 16.44 -22.12 5.53
CA GLY A 16 17.18 -20.91 5.71
C GLY A 16 16.32 -19.84 5.09
N SER A 17 15.49 -19.21 5.92
CA SER A 17 14.81 -17.98 5.58
C SER A 17 15.87 -17.04 5.01
N LEU A 18 15.80 -16.72 3.72
CA LEU A 18 16.39 -15.51 3.17
C LEU A 18 15.67 -14.36 3.87
N GLN A 19 16.11 -14.03 5.08
CA GLN A 19 15.62 -12.86 5.80
C GLN A 19 16.15 -11.65 5.03
N ASN A 20 15.33 -11.20 4.09
CA ASN A 20 15.55 -9.94 3.42
C ASN A 20 15.39 -8.84 4.47
N TYR A 21 16.46 -8.09 4.70
CA TYR A 21 16.41 -6.90 5.54
C TYR A 21 15.85 -5.73 4.75
N CYS A 22 15.25 -4.79 5.46
CA CYS A 22 14.69 -3.59 4.87
C CYS A 22 15.76 -2.82 4.09
N GLY A 23 15.47 -2.47 2.83
CA GLY A 23 16.39 -1.71 1.96
C GLY A 23 16.52 -0.22 2.31
N ALA A 24 15.77 0.28 3.30
CA ALA A 24 15.89 1.66 3.76
C ALA A 24 17.26 1.91 4.43
N PRO A 25 17.96 3.02 4.12
CA PRO A 25 19.28 3.31 4.68
C PRO A 25 19.31 3.22 6.21
N GLY A 26 20.21 2.39 6.75
CA GLY A 26 20.38 2.21 8.20
C GLY A 26 19.31 1.36 8.88
N CYS A 27 18.30 0.84 8.16
CA CYS A 27 17.30 -0.04 8.73
C CYS A 27 17.78 -1.49 8.77
N LYS A 28 17.66 -2.15 9.92
CA LYS A 28 17.95 -3.58 10.10
C LYS A 28 16.71 -4.42 10.39
N ALA A 29 15.52 -3.84 10.20
CA ALA A 29 14.28 -4.56 10.44
C ALA A 29 14.06 -5.62 9.36
N PRO A 30 13.54 -6.81 9.73
CA PRO A 30 13.21 -7.84 8.75
C PRO A 30 12.04 -7.40 7.86
N VAL A 31 12.10 -7.77 6.59
CA VAL A 31 11.00 -7.64 5.64
C VAL A 31 10.08 -8.87 5.80
N PRO A 32 8.79 -8.68 6.11
CA PRO A 32 7.83 -9.78 6.12
C PRO A 32 7.77 -10.49 4.76
N PRO A 33 7.48 -11.80 4.71
CA PRO A 33 7.35 -12.53 3.44
C PRO A 33 6.37 -11.87 2.46
N ASP A 34 5.26 -11.35 2.96
CA ASP A 34 4.24 -10.63 2.17
C ASP A 34 4.75 -9.34 1.51
N LEU A 35 5.89 -8.82 1.98
CA LEU A 35 6.56 -7.61 1.49
C LEU A 35 7.88 -7.89 0.80
N ALA A 36 8.19 -9.16 0.50
CA ALA A 36 9.46 -9.52 -0.13
C ALA A 36 9.68 -8.80 -1.48
N SER A 37 8.61 -8.56 -2.26
CA SER A 37 8.66 -7.80 -3.51
C SER A 37 8.96 -6.32 -3.31
N GLU A 38 8.53 -5.75 -2.18
CA GLU A 38 8.72 -4.33 -1.87
C GLU A 38 10.09 -4.05 -1.26
N GLY A 39 10.73 -5.07 -0.65
CA GLY A 39 12.03 -4.92 0.00
C GLY A 39 12.03 -3.98 1.21
N LEU A 40 10.85 -3.66 1.76
CA LEU A 40 10.68 -2.72 2.87
C LEU A 40 10.03 -3.39 4.07
N CYS A 41 10.48 -3.04 5.28
CA CYS A 41 9.75 -3.41 6.48
C CYS A 41 8.44 -2.61 6.58
N VAL A 42 7.51 -3.09 7.40
CA VAL A 42 6.17 -2.48 7.60
C VAL A 42 6.25 -0.98 7.92
N MET A 43 7.22 -0.56 8.74
CA MET A 43 7.37 0.84 9.13
C MET A 43 7.76 1.74 7.96
N HIS A 44 8.72 1.31 7.14
CA HIS A 44 9.15 2.09 5.97
C HIS A 44 8.13 2.03 4.84
N LEU A 45 7.46 0.90 4.65
CA LEU A 45 6.35 0.79 3.71
C LEU A 45 5.24 1.80 4.04
N THR A 46 4.73 1.74 5.28
CA THR A 46 3.65 2.63 5.74
C THR A 46 4.06 4.11 5.69
N PHE A 47 5.30 4.43 6.07
CA PHE A 47 5.84 5.79 5.91
C PHE A 47 5.85 6.25 4.45
N ASN A 48 6.34 5.43 3.52
CA ASN A 48 6.37 5.76 2.09
C ASN A 48 4.95 5.93 1.52
N MET A 49 4.01 5.07 1.92
CA MET A 49 2.60 5.19 1.56
C MET A 49 2.00 6.51 2.05
N GLU A 50 2.19 6.85 3.33
CA GLU A 50 1.68 8.10 3.91
C GLU A 50 2.25 9.35 3.20
N GLN A 51 3.55 9.34 2.91
CA GLN A 51 4.21 10.43 2.20
C GLN A 51 3.69 10.57 0.76
N ALA A 52 3.49 9.45 0.05
CA ALA A 52 2.87 9.44 -1.27
C ALA A 52 1.44 9.98 -1.22
N CYS A 53 0.65 9.56 -0.24
CA CYS A 53 -0.71 10.04 -0.06
C CYS A 53 -0.77 11.56 0.19
N ALA A 54 0.16 12.10 0.97
CA ALA A 54 0.25 13.54 1.20
C ALA A 54 0.51 14.31 -0.10
N ARG A 55 1.44 13.82 -0.95
CA ARG A 55 1.72 14.43 -2.27
C ARG A 55 0.50 14.39 -3.19
N LEU A 56 -0.13 13.22 -3.33
CA LEU A 56 -1.30 13.04 -4.20
C LEU A 56 -2.50 13.87 -3.73
N ARG A 57 -2.71 13.98 -2.42
CA ARG A 57 -3.76 14.83 -1.85
C ARG A 57 -3.54 16.30 -2.21
N ASN A 58 -2.29 16.77 -2.17
CA ASN A 58 -1.95 18.13 -2.59
C ASN A 58 -2.22 18.34 -4.08
N GLU A 59 -1.83 17.39 -4.94
CA GLU A 59 -2.09 17.40 -6.38
C GLU A 59 -3.61 17.49 -6.69
N ILE A 60 -4.42 16.69 -5.99
CA ILE A 60 -5.88 16.72 -6.11
C ILE A 60 -6.45 18.07 -5.67
N ASN A 61 -6.03 18.59 -4.53
CA ASN A 61 -6.54 19.84 -3.95
C ASN A 61 -6.16 21.07 -4.78
N GLN A 62 -4.99 21.08 -5.41
CA GLN A 62 -4.58 22.13 -6.34
C GLN A 62 -5.39 22.10 -7.64
N GLY A 63 -6.14 21.02 -7.90
CA GLY A 63 -6.92 20.87 -9.13
C GLY A 63 -6.05 20.66 -10.38
N THR A 64 -4.78 20.34 -10.22
CA THR A 64 -3.84 20.13 -11.34
C THR A 64 -3.96 18.74 -11.94
N ALA A 65 -4.58 17.78 -11.25
CA ALA A 65 -4.80 16.44 -11.75
C ALA A 65 -5.88 16.39 -12.86
N SER A 66 -5.52 15.83 -14.03
CA SER A 66 -6.45 15.52 -15.12
C SER A 66 -7.41 14.37 -14.76
N PRO A 67 -8.49 14.14 -15.52
CA PRO A 67 -9.37 12.97 -15.31
C PRO A 67 -8.62 11.62 -15.34
N GLU A 68 -7.68 11.45 -16.28
CA GLU A 68 -6.86 10.24 -16.44
C GLU A 68 -5.97 10.06 -15.22
N ARG A 69 -5.29 11.13 -14.80
CA ARG A 69 -4.44 11.13 -13.61
C ARG A 69 -5.23 10.78 -12.35
N ARG A 70 -6.48 11.22 -12.26
CA ARG A 70 -7.36 10.89 -11.14
C ARG A 70 -7.77 9.42 -11.13
N ALA A 71 -8.00 8.83 -12.31
CA ALA A 71 -8.24 7.40 -12.44
C ALA A 71 -6.99 6.57 -12.03
N GLU A 72 -5.80 7.00 -12.43
CA GLU A 72 -4.53 6.41 -11.99
C GLU A 72 -4.38 6.46 -10.46
N ILE A 73 -4.66 7.61 -9.84
CA ILE A 73 -4.62 7.75 -8.38
C ILE A 73 -5.63 6.80 -7.73
N GLY A 74 -6.83 6.65 -8.30
CA GLY A 74 -7.83 5.71 -7.83
C GLY A 74 -7.32 4.26 -7.84
N GLY A 75 -6.69 3.83 -8.94
CA GLY A 75 -6.06 2.51 -9.06
C GLY A 75 -4.90 2.32 -8.08
N TYR A 76 -4.07 3.34 -7.92
CA TYR A 76 -2.95 3.34 -6.97
C TYR A 76 -3.43 3.17 -5.52
N VAL A 77 -4.48 3.88 -5.10
CA VAL A 77 -5.07 3.74 -3.76
C VAL A 77 -5.57 2.32 -3.52
N VAL A 78 -6.23 1.70 -4.51
CA VAL A 78 -6.68 0.31 -4.40
C VAL A 78 -5.49 -0.63 -4.24
N GLY A 79 -4.45 -0.47 -5.06
CA GLY A 79 -3.23 -1.27 -4.99
C GLY A 79 -2.55 -1.20 -3.62
N LEU A 80 -2.37 0.01 -3.08
CA LEU A 80 -1.82 0.22 -1.74
C LEU A 80 -2.70 -0.40 -0.65
N SER A 81 -4.03 -0.32 -0.78
CA SER A 81 -4.97 -0.87 0.20
C SER A 81 -4.91 -2.39 0.26
N VAL A 82 -4.81 -3.05 -0.90
CA VAL A 82 -4.65 -4.52 -1.00
C VAL A 82 -3.31 -4.94 -0.40
N MET A 83 -2.23 -4.23 -0.71
CA MET A 83 -0.90 -4.52 -0.15
C MET A 83 -0.91 -4.37 1.39
N LEU A 84 -1.49 -3.29 1.89
CA LEU A 84 -1.59 -3.03 3.32
C LEU A 84 -2.47 -4.07 4.04
N ALA A 85 -3.53 -4.55 3.39
CA ALA A 85 -4.38 -5.62 3.92
C ALA A 85 -3.62 -6.94 4.05
N ARG A 86 -2.80 -7.32 3.07
CA ARG A 86 -1.95 -8.52 3.16
C ARG A 86 -1.02 -8.47 4.38
N VAL A 87 -0.37 -7.32 4.60
CA VAL A 87 0.46 -7.11 5.79
C VAL A 87 -0.35 -7.22 7.08
N ALA A 88 -1.54 -6.60 7.11
CA ALA A 88 -2.41 -6.60 8.28
C ALA A 88 -2.92 -8.01 8.64
N SER A 89 -3.13 -8.86 7.64
CA SER A 89 -3.59 -10.25 7.79
C SER A 89 -2.50 -11.21 8.28
N SER A 90 -1.23 -10.78 8.38
CA SER A 90 -0.16 -11.62 8.91
C SER A 90 -0.34 -11.86 10.43
N ILE A 91 -0.28 -13.14 10.84
CA ILE A 91 -0.77 -13.64 12.14
C ILE A 91 0.03 -13.12 13.36
N SER A 92 1.19 -12.49 13.17
CA SER A 92 2.10 -12.11 14.27
C SER A 92 2.55 -10.64 14.27
N LEU A 93 1.77 -9.72 13.71
CA LEU A 93 2.16 -8.30 13.74
C LEU A 93 2.17 -7.74 15.18
N PRO A 94 3.29 -7.19 15.68
CA PRO A 94 3.32 -6.47 16.95
C PRO A 94 2.34 -5.29 16.97
N ASP A 95 1.81 -4.95 18.15
CA ASP A 95 0.72 -3.97 18.28
C ASP A 95 1.10 -2.56 17.83
N ASP A 96 2.35 -2.14 17.99
CA ASP A 96 2.90 -0.90 17.45
C ASP A 96 2.78 -0.87 15.91
N LYS A 97 3.09 -1.99 15.24
CA LYS A 97 2.94 -2.12 13.80
C LYS A 97 1.48 -2.19 13.38
N LYS A 98 0.60 -2.82 14.17
CA LYS A 98 -0.86 -2.82 13.90
C LYS A 98 -1.42 -1.40 13.93
N LYS A 99 -1.09 -0.62 14.97
CA LYS A 99 -1.49 0.80 15.06
C LYS A 99 -1.00 1.59 13.85
N ARG A 100 0.25 1.36 13.43
CA ARG A 100 0.81 1.98 12.23
C ARG A 100 0.01 1.64 10.97
N VAL A 101 -0.26 0.36 10.74
CA VAL A 101 -1.05 -0.13 9.60
C VAL A 101 -2.45 0.48 9.58
N LEU A 102 -3.14 0.53 10.74
CA LEU A 102 -4.46 1.17 10.85
C LEU A 102 -4.43 2.66 10.51
N ASN A 103 -3.42 3.40 11.00
CA ASN A 103 -3.25 4.81 10.66
C ASN A 103 -3.01 5.03 9.15
N THR A 104 -2.27 4.12 8.52
CA THR A 104 -2.05 4.18 7.07
C THR A 104 -3.32 3.86 6.28
N PHE A 105 -4.17 2.93 6.75
CA PHE A 105 -5.50 2.72 6.17
C PHE A 105 -6.37 3.98 6.23
N LEU A 106 -6.39 4.67 7.38
CA LEU A 106 -7.12 5.94 7.50
C LEU A 106 -6.59 6.98 6.52
N THR A 107 -5.27 7.04 6.32
CA THR A 107 -4.65 7.95 5.34
C THR A 107 -5.10 7.64 3.90
N LEU A 108 -5.16 6.36 3.53
CA LEU A 108 -5.65 5.93 2.22
C LEU A 108 -7.15 6.26 2.04
N MET A 109 -7.97 6.04 3.07
CA MET A 109 -9.39 6.40 3.05
C MET A 109 -9.58 7.91 2.86
N ILE A 110 -8.83 8.74 3.59
CA ILE A 110 -8.89 10.21 3.45
C ILE A 110 -8.50 10.64 2.04
N LEU A 111 -7.49 10.02 1.44
CA LEU A 111 -7.09 10.31 0.06
C LEU A 111 -8.21 9.93 -0.92
N ARG A 112 -8.82 8.74 -0.76
CA ARG A 112 -9.94 8.30 -1.59
C ARG A 112 -11.13 9.24 -1.50
N GLU A 113 -11.53 9.60 -0.30
CA GLU A 113 -12.59 10.57 -0.04
C GLU A 113 -12.28 11.94 -0.67
N THR A 114 -11.04 12.39 -0.59
CA THR A 114 -10.62 13.65 -1.24
C THR A 114 -10.70 13.57 -2.78
N LEU A 115 -10.33 12.43 -3.35
CA LEU A 115 -10.48 12.18 -4.78
C LEU A 115 -11.94 12.19 -5.21
N ASP A 116 -12.81 11.49 -4.49
CA ASP A 116 -14.22 11.35 -4.82
C ASP A 116 -14.96 12.70 -4.70
N ARG A 117 -14.75 13.42 -3.59
CA ARG A 117 -15.35 14.74 -3.35
C ARG A 117 -14.99 15.76 -4.43
N THR A 118 -13.73 15.81 -4.84
CA THR A 118 -13.29 16.73 -5.91
C THR A 118 -13.83 16.34 -7.29
N THR A 119 -14.18 15.06 -7.51
CA THR A 119 -14.81 14.61 -8.76
C THR A 119 -16.22 15.15 -8.83
N LEU A 120 -16.99 14.93 -7.77
CA LEU A 120 -18.38 15.37 -7.68
C LEU A 120 -18.50 16.89 -7.82
N ALA A 121 -17.63 17.65 -7.14
CA ALA A 121 -17.59 19.10 -7.24
C ALA A 121 -17.24 19.62 -8.66
N ARG A 122 -16.47 18.85 -9.45
CA ARG A 122 -16.18 19.20 -10.85
C ARG A 122 -17.35 18.88 -11.77
N VAL A 123 -17.97 17.71 -11.59
CA VAL A 123 -19.14 17.29 -12.38
C VAL A 123 -20.32 18.25 -12.18
N ALA A 124 -20.57 18.70 -10.94
CA ALA A 124 -21.60 19.69 -10.65
C ALA A 124 -21.35 21.01 -11.40
N ARG A 125 -20.13 21.56 -11.32
CA ARG A 125 -19.74 22.81 -12.00
C ARG A 125 -19.84 22.72 -13.53
N ALA A 126 -19.46 21.58 -14.11
CA ALA A 126 -19.57 21.36 -15.55
C ALA A 126 -21.03 21.34 -16.04
N ARG A 127 -21.94 20.80 -15.23
CA ARG A 127 -23.39 20.82 -15.51
C ARG A 127 -23.94 22.24 -15.44
N GLU A 128 -23.58 23.02 -14.42
CA GLU A 128 -24.00 24.42 -14.28
C GLU A 128 -23.58 25.28 -15.47
N THR A 129 -22.33 25.14 -15.92
CA THR A 129 -21.83 25.86 -17.12
C THR A 129 -22.55 25.43 -18.39
N SER A 130 -22.86 24.14 -18.54
CA SER A 130 -23.62 23.64 -19.69
C SER A 130 -25.05 24.18 -19.70
N THR A 131 -25.72 24.27 -18.55
CA THR A 131 -27.08 24.83 -18.44
C THR A 131 -27.09 26.33 -18.73
N GLN A 132 -26.10 27.09 -18.26
CA GLN A 132 -25.98 28.52 -18.59
C GLN A 132 -25.74 28.77 -20.09
N ALA A 133 -24.94 27.94 -20.76
CA ALA A 133 -24.67 28.07 -22.19
C ALA A 133 -25.88 27.74 -23.08
N VAL A 134 -26.88 27.02 -22.58
CA VAL A 134 -28.11 26.67 -23.31
C VAL A 134 -29.20 27.75 -23.16
N LEU A 135 -29.09 28.60 -22.13
CA LEU A 135 -30.08 29.64 -21.80
C LEU A 135 -29.68 31.05 -22.25
N GLY A 136 -28.48 31.25 -22.79
CA GLY A 136 -27.98 32.51 -23.34
C GLY A 136 -27.84 32.45 -24.86
#